data_AF-A0A838EH24-F1
#
_entry.id   AF-A0A838EH24-F1
#
_cell.length_a   1.000
_cell.length_b   1.000
_cell.length_c   1.000
_cell.angle_alpha   90.00
_cell.angle_beta   90.00
_cell.angle_gamma   90.00
#
_symmetry.space_group_name_H-M   'P 1'
#
loop_
_entity.id
_entity.type
_entity.pdbx_description
1 polymer ?
#
loop_
_entity_poly.entity_id
_entity_poly.type
_entity_poly.pdbx_seq_one_letter_code
_entity_poly.pdbx_strand_id
1 'polypeptide(L)' 'RQMCVPDKYGFPKQHKERCKMFLGYRTGDVVKAITPKLTVTGRIAIRHRPSFRIGKSDIHPKYMRRVHRADGYTYAW' A
#
# COMPACT_ATOMS: atom_id res chain seq x y z
N ARG A 1 -13.22 7.06 4.86
CA ARG A 1 -13.19 6.57 3.46
C ARG A 1 -14.63 6.42 2.98
N GLN A 2 -15.02 7.13 1.92
CA GLN A 2 -16.34 6.96 1.30
C GLN A 2 -16.38 5.63 0.53
N MET A 3 -17.34 4.76 0.83
CA MET A 3 -17.44 3.40 0.27
C MET A 3 -18.16 3.34 -1.08
N CYS A 4 -19.14 4.21 -1.28
CA CYS A 4 -19.90 4.33 -2.52
C CYS A 4 -19.83 5.76 -3.02
N VAL A 5 -19.57 5.93 -4.32
CA VAL A 5 -19.72 7.21 -5.01
C VAL A 5 -21.14 7.22 -5.60
N PRO A 6 -22.06 8.06 -5.08
CA PRO A 6 -23.40 8.21 -5.64
C PRO A 6 -23.38 9.08 -6.90
N ASP A 7 -24.40 8.94 -7.75
CA ASP A 7 -24.68 9.85 -8.86
C ASP A 7 -25.35 11.15 -8.38
N LYS A 8 -25.61 12.12 -9.27
CA LYS A 8 -26.23 13.42 -8.95
C LYS A 8 -27.58 13.26 -8.23
N TYR A 9 -28.28 12.15 -8.50
CA TYR A 9 -29.58 11.81 -7.92
C TYR A 9 -29.50 10.90 -6.67
N GLY A 10 -28.29 10.62 -6.16
CA GLY A 10 -28.09 9.83 -4.94
C GLY A 10 -28.02 8.31 -5.13
N PHE A 11 -28.24 7.80 -6.36
CA PHE A 11 -28.13 6.37 -6.64
C PHE A 11 -26.68 5.87 -6.61
N PRO A 12 -26.41 4.66 -6.10
CA PRO A 12 -25.06 4.11 -6.01
C PRO A 12 -24.50 3.82 -7.41
N LYS A 13 -23.34 4.41 -7.74
CA LYS A 13 -22.69 4.25 -9.06
C LYS A 13 -21.43 3.40 -9.02
N GLN A 14 -20.57 3.64 -8.02
CA GLN A 14 -19.30 2.92 -7.91
C GLN A 14 -19.01 2.55 -6.46
N HIS A 15 -18.71 1.27 -6.23
CA HIS A 15 -18.31 0.75 -4.92
C HIS A 15 -16.79 0.56 -4.87
N LYS A 16 -16.18 0.93 -3.74
CA LYS A 16 -14.76 0.64 -3.49
C LYS A 16 -14.62 -0.74 -2.86
N GLU A 17 -13.75 -1.58 -3.41
CA GLU A 17 -13.48 -2.93 -2.90
C GLU A 17 -13.03 -2.91 -1.43
N ARG A 18 -13.60 -3.76 -0.58
CA ARG A 18 -13.25 -3.86 0.84
C ARG A 18 -11.96 -4.67 1.06
N CYS A 19 -10.94 -4.42 0.25
CA CYS A 19 -9.64 -5.07 0.35
C CYS A 19 -8.71 -4.25 1.26
N LYS A 20 -8.29 -4.83 2.39
CA LYS A 20 -7.31 -4.23 3.30
C LYS A 20 -5.87 -4.61 2.96
N MET A 21 -5.66 -5.68 2.20
CA MET A 21 -4.36 -6.15 1.75
C MET A 21 -4.34 -6.25 0.24
N PHE A 22 -3.18 -5.96 -0.35
CA PHE A 22 -2.93 -6.07 -1.78
C PHE A 22 -1.60 -6.79 -1.99
N LEU A 23 -1.59 -7.89 -2.74
CA LEU A 23 -0.40 -8.72 -3.00
C LEU A 23 0.35 -9.15 -1.72
N GLY A 24 -0.37 -9.36 -0.61
CA GLY A 24 0.21 -9.75 0.68
C GLY A 24 0.74 -8.60 1.54
N TYR A 25 0.60 -7.36 1.07
CA TYR A 25 1.05 -6.16 1.76
C TYR A 25 -0.13 -5.29 2.24
N ARG A 26 0.10 -4.47 3.26
CA ARG A 26 -0.84 -3.46 3.77
C ARG A 26 -0.17 -2.08 3.84
N THR A 27 -0.92 -1.02 3.58
CA THR A 27 -0.46 0.35 3.83
C THR A 27 0.05 0.48 5.27
N GLY A 28 1.26 1.03 5.43
CA GLY A 28 1.95 1.17 6.71
C GLY A 28 2.98 0.07 7.00
N ASP A 29 2.97 -1.05 6.26
CA ASP A 29 4.01 -2.07 6.42
C ASP A 29 5.39 -1.48 6.12
N VAL A 30 6.40 -1.89 6.90
CA VAL A 30 7.79 -1.53 6.64
C VAL A 30 8.37 -2.56 5.70
N VAL A 31 8.88 -2.12 4.56
CA VAL A 31 9.49 -2.99 3.55
C VAL A 31 10.90 -2.51 3.22
N LYS A 32 11.74 -3.45 2.81
CA LYS A 32 13.03 -3.19 2.18
C LYS A 32 12.89 -3.53 0.70
N ALA A 33 13.05 -2.54 -0.15
CA ALA A 33 13.07 -2.70 -1.59
C ALA A 33 14.51 -2.67 -2.10
N ILE A 34 14.87 -3.69 -2.89
CA ILE A 34 16.19 -3.83 -3.50
C ILE A 34 15.96 -3.86 -5.00
N THR A 35 16.25 -2.73 -5.64
CA THR A 35 16.17 -2.56 -7.09
C THR A 35 17.59 -2.35 -7.62
N PRO A 36 17.93 -2.73 -8.87
CA PRO A 36 19.27 -2.51 -9.42
C PRO A 36 19.79 -1.07 -9.32
N LYS A 37 18.89 -0.10 -9.29
CA LYS A 37 19.20 1.34 -9.23
C LYS A 37 19.16 1.91 -7.80
N LEU A 38 18.44 1.28 -6.88
CA LEU A 38 18.11 1.89 -5.60
C LEU A 38 17.75 0.84 -4.55
N THR A 39 18.35 0.96 -3.38
CA THR A 39 17.93 0.22 -2.17
C THR A 39 17.27 1.20 -1.21
N VAL A 40 15.99 1.00 -0.91
CA VAL A 40 15.24 1.84 0.03
C VAL A 40 14.52 0.99 1.05
N THR A 41 14.52 1.47 2.29
CA THR A 41 13.75 0.88 3.38
C THR A 41 12.78 1.94 3.90
N GLY A 42 11.52 1.57 4.12
CA GLY A 42 10.54 2.51 4.64
C GLY A 42 9.14 1.95 4.67
N ARG A 43 8.20 2.78 5.11
CA ARG A 43 6.77 2.45 5.13
C ARG A 43 6.17 2.56 3.73
N ILE A 44 5.34 1.60 3.36
CA ILE A 44 4.63 1.60 2.08
C ILE A 44 3.30 2.33 2.15
N ALA A 45 2.94 2.97 1.05
CA ALA A 45 1.59 3.43 0.76
C ALA A 45 1.07 2.74 -0.50
N ILE A 46 0.02 1.94 -0.33
CA ILE A 46 -0.67 1.24 -1.43
C ILE A 46 -1.76 2.15 -1.99
N ARG A 47 -1.75 2.35 -3.30
CA ARG A 47 -2.76 3.12 -4.06
C ARG A 47 -3.48 2.18 -5.02
N HIS A 48 -4.47 2.69 -5.77
CA HIS A 48 -5.17 1.91 -6.80
C HIS A 48 -4.30 1.71 -8.06
N ARG A 49 -3.05 1.27 -7.86
CA ARG A 49 -2.03 1.01 -8.89
C ARG A 49 -1.23 -0.23 -8.48
N PRO A 50 -0.63 -0.97 -9.44
CA PRO A 50 0.19 -2.14 -9.14
C PRO A 50 1.56 -1.79 -8.51
N SER A 51 1.93 -0.51 -8.44
CA SER A 51 3.13 -0.02 -7.76
C SER A 51 2.83 0.48 -6.34
N PHE A 52 3.78 0.30 -5.44
CA PHE A 52 3.69 0.80 -4.07
C PHE A 52 4.67 1.94 -3.85
N ARG A 53 4.20 2.97 -3.14
CA ARG A 53 5.01 4.14 -2.85
C ARG A 53 5.79 3.94 -1.56
N ILE A 54 7.10 4.08 -1.62
CA ILE A 54 8.03 4.10 -0.48
C ILE A 54 8.65 5.49 -0.43
N GLY A 55 8.17 6.34 0.49
CA GLY A 55 8.58 7.74 0.57
C GLY A 55 8.25 8.53 -0.71
N LYS A 56 9.27 8.83 -1.52
CA LYS A 56 9.15 9.56 -2.80
C LYS A 56 9.17 8.64 -4.04
N SER A 57 9.53 7.37 -3.89
CA SER A 57 9.71 6.43 -4.99
C SER A 57 8.54 5.46 -5.11
N ASP A 58 8.15 5.12 -6.33
CA ASP A 58 7.16 4.06 -6.62
C ASP A 58 7.91 2.81 -7.10
N ILE A 59 7.70 1.67 -6.43
CA ILE A 59 8.41 0.41 -6.69
C ILE A 59 7.40 -0.73 -6.85
N HIS A 60 7.70 -1.66 -7.76
CA HIS A 60 6.86 -2.84 -7.96
C HIS A 60 7.03 -3.86 -6.82
N PRO A 61 5.95 -4.49 -6.31
CA PRO A 61 5.97 -5.45 -5.20
C PRO A 61 6.95 -6.62 -5.37
N LYS A 62 7.30 -6.97 -6.61
CA LYS A 62 8.32 -7.99 -6.94
C LYS A 62 9.71 -7.70 -6.35
N TYR A 63 10.07 -6.43 -6.20
CA TYR A 63 11.41 -6.01 -5.76
C TYR A 63 11.48 -5.64 -4.28
N MET A 64 10.44 -5.96 -3.51
CA MET A 64 10.35 -5.60 -2.11
C MET A 64 10.09 -6.81 -1.24
N ARG A 65 10.62 -6.72 -0.02
CA ARG A 65 10.50 -7.74 1.01
C ARG A 65 10.00 -7.07 2.29
N ARG A 66 8.96 -7.64 2.89
CA ARG A 66 8.38 -7.13 4.14
C ARG A 66 9.38 -7.34 5.29
N VAL A 67 9.61 -6.28 6.06
CA VAL A 67 10.44 -6.29 7.28
C VAL A 67 9.52 -6.33 8.50
N HIS A 68 8.59 -5.37 8.62
CA HIS A 68 7.60 -5.33 9.70
C HIS A 68 6.18 -5.15 9.17
N ARG A 69 5.21 -5.73 9.89
CA ARG A 69 3.79 -5.45 9.66
C ARG A 69 3.41 -4.13 10.33
N ALA A 70 2.40 -3.47 9.79
CA ALA A 70 1.64 -2.47 10.52
C ALA A 70 0.61 -3.15 11.46
N ASP A 71 1.11 -3.96 12.39
CA ASP A 71 0.32 -4.63 13.43
C ASP A 71 0.27 -3.85 14.76
N GLY A 72 0.90 -2.67 14.80
CA GLY A 72 0.91 -1.78 15.96
C GLY A 72 2.08 -2.01 16.91
N TYR A 73 2.95 -2.98 16.62
CA TYR A 73 4.15 -3.25 17.40
C TYR A 73 5.37 -2.67 16.68
N THR A 74 6.04 -1.73 17.33
CA THR A 74 7.42 -1.35 16.99
C THR A 74 8.34 -2.36 17.64
N TYR A 75 8.84 -3.31 16.86
CA TYR A 75 9.99 -4.09 17.28
C TYR A 75 11.19 -3.14 17.29
N ALA A 76 11.61 -2.74 18.49
CA ALA A 76 12.88 -2.06 18.67
C ALA A 76 14.00 -3.08 18.42
N TRP A 77 14.90 -2.75 17.50
CA TRP A 77 16.17 -3.44 17.28
C TRP A 77 17.28 -2.43 17.52
#